data_AF-A0A838E362-F1
#
_entry.id   AF-A0A838E362-F1
#
_cell.length_a   1.000
_cell.length_b   1.000
_cell.length_c   1.000
_cell.angle_alpha   90.00
_cell.angle_beta   90.00
_cell.angle_gamma   90.00
#
_symmetry.space_group_name_H-M   'P 1'
#
loop_
_entity.id
_entity.type
_entity.pdbx_description
1 polymer ?
#
loop_
_entity_poly.entity_id
_entity_poly.type
_entity_poly.pdbx_seq_one_letter_code
_entity_poly.pdbx_strand_id
1 'polypeptide(L)'
;MRGLKWILLTASAVLYAATHVASYYLWWVAFFSWAPLLYVVATERISFKEGFVWGIIAMYGHCGGLFYSLALMAQGTFLVRALPGLFVCMYFALYAALWFWILHK
;
A
#
# COMPACT_ATOMS: atom_id res chain seq x y z
N MET A 1 5.57 -15.24 16.05
CA MET A 1 6.14 -14.45 14.93
C MET A 1 5.08 -13.79 14.05
N ARG A 2 3.90 -14.40 13.84
CA ARG A 2 2.79 -13.83 13.03
C ARG A 2 2.38 -12.38 13.36
N GLY A 3 2.36 -12.00 14.64
CA GLY A 3 2.06 -10.61 15.05
C GLY A 3 3.13 -9.61 14.61
N LEU A 4 4.41 -9.97 14.80
CA LEU A 4 5.54 -9.15 14.36
C LEU A 4 5.55 -8.96 12.84
N LYS A 5 5.23 -10.01 12.07
CA LYS A 5 5.10 -9.91 10.62
C LYS A 5 4.09 -8.85 10.18
N TRP A 6 2.89 -8.84 10.77
CA TRP A 6 1.89 -7.83 10.44
C TRP A 6 2.34 -6.42 10.80
N ILE A 7 2.98 -6.25 11.96
CA ILE A 7 3.54 -4.96 12.37
C ILE A 7 4.55 -4.47 11.33
N LEU A 8 5.47 -5.32 10.90
CA LEU A 8 6.50 -4.96 9.92
C LEU A 8 5.92 -4.68 8.53
N LEU A 9 4.93 -5.46 8.07
CA LEU A 9 4.24 -5.21 6.81
C LEU A 9 3.49 -3.87 6.84
N THR A 10 2.70 -3.62 7.88
CA THR A 10 1.98 -2.36 8.03
C THR A 10 2.95 -1.18 8.16
N ALA A 11 4.02 -1.31 8.96
CA ALA A 11 5.03 -0.28 9.10
C ALA A 11 5.69 0.05 7.75
N SER A 12 6.10 -0.97 6.99
CA SER A 12 6.65 -0.77 5.64
C SER A 12 5.69 -0.03 4.71
N ALA A 13 4.42 -0.45 4.67
CA ALA A 13 3.41 0.17 3.80
C ALA A 13 3.13 1.63 4.19
N VAL A 14 3.07 1.93 5.49
CA VAL A 14 2.89 3.30 6.00
C VAL A 14 4.11 4.16 5.68
N LEU A 15 5.32 3.65 5.87
CA LEU A 15 6.55 4.38 5.51
C LEU A 15 6.59 4.67 4.01
N TYR A 16 6.23 3.69 3.17
CA TYR A 16 6.11 3.90 1.72
C TYR A 16 5.09 5.00 1.39
N ALA A 17 3.90 4.97 1.97
CA ALA A 17 2.89 6.01 1.79
C ALA A 17 3.40 7.40 2.22
N ALA A 18 4.04 7.49 3.39
CA ALA A 18 4.54 8.74 3.96
C ALA A 18 5.51 9.47 3.02
N THR A 19 6.36 8.74 2.30
CA THR A 19 7.31 9.31 1.32
C THR A 19 6.63 10.01 0.15
N HIS A 20 5.39 9.64 -0.15
CA HIS A 20 4.63 10.22 -1.25
C HIS A 20 3.70 11.35 -0.77
N VAL A 21 3.09 11.18 0.41
CA VAL A 21 2.19 12.19 1.00
C VAL A 21 2.95 13.46 1.39
N ALA A 22 4.14 13.32 1.97
CA ALA A 22 4.94 14.44 2.44
C ALA A 22 6.36 14.39 1.85
N SER A 23 6.44 14.17 0.52
CA SER A 23 7.71 13.92 -0.19
C SER A 23 8.78 14.97 0.09
N TYR A 24 8.41 16.24 0.14
CA TYR A 24 9.34 17.34 0.45
C TYR A 24 10.10 17.12 1.78
N TYR A 25 9.44 16.59 2.80
CA TYR A 25 10.00 16.40 4.14
C TYR A 25 10.50 14.96 4.40
N LEU A 26 9.85 13.97 3.77
CA LEU A 26 10.01 12.55 4.09
C LEU A 26 10.54 11.70 2.93
N TRP A 27 11.07 12.29 1.85
CA TRP A 27 11.63 11.52 0.73
C TRP A 27 12.68 10.48 1.16
N TRP A 28 13.49 10.80 2.18
CA TRP A 28 14.53 9.91 2.71
C TRP A 28 13.96 8.66 3.39
N VAL A 29 12.69 8.67 3.81
CA VAL A 29 12.02 7.49 4.37
C VAL A 29 11.90 6.37 3.34
N ALA A 30 12.02 6.68 2.04
CA ALA A 30 11.95 5.68 0.97
C ALA A 30 13.08 4.64 1.07
N PHE A 31 14.23 5.00 1.66
CA PHE A 31 15.31 4.05 1.91
C PHE A 31 14.96 3.06 3.03
N PHE A 32 14.13 3.48 3.99
CA PHE A 32 13.75 2.68 5.15
C PHE A 32 12.45 1.91 4.95
N SER A 33 11.56 2.35 4.06
CA SER A 33 10.27 1.69 3.83
C SER A 33 10.41 0.23 3.39
N TRP A 34 11.53 -0.11 2.73
CA TRP A 34 11.81 -1.47 2.26
C TRP A 34 12.41 -2.38 3.33
N ALA A 35 13.09 -1.84 4.35
CA ALA A 35 13.81 -2.65 5.33
C ALA A 35 12.90 -3.62 6.13
N PRO A 36 11.75 -3.19 6.68
CA PRO A 36 10.82 -4.10 7.36
C PRO A 36 10.25 -5.16 6.40
N LEU A 37 10.01 -4.78 5.14
CA LEU A 37 9.46 -5.70 4.14
C LEU A 37 10.46 -6.77 3.74
N LEU A 38 11.71 -6.38 3.45
CA LEU A 38 12.79 -7.29 3.09
C LEU A 38 13.10 -8.25 4.24
N TYR A 39 13.06 -7.78 5.49
CA TYR A 39 13.19 -8.64 6.66
C TYR A 39 12.09 -9.70 6.71
N VAL A 40 10.83 -9.32 6.48
CA VAL A 40 9.71 -10.28 6.44
C VAL A 40 9.90 -11.27 5.30
N VAL A 41 10.24 -10.82 4.08
CA VAL A 41 10.47 -11.70 2.93
C VAL A 41 11.60 -12.70 3.19
N ALA A 42 12.67 -12.27 3.88
CA ALA A 42 13.81 -13.12 4.19
C ALA A 42 13.53 -14.17 5.27
N THR A 43 12.57 -13.91 6.17
CA THR A 43 12.30 -14.75 7.34
C THR A 43 11.01 -15.57 7.23
N GLU A 44 10.03 -15.10 6.45
CA GLU A 44 8.72 -15.73 6.30
C GLU A 44 8.19 -15.59 4.86
N ARG A 45 7.32 -16.52 4.45
CA ARG A 45 6.60 -16.38 3.17
C ARG A 45 5.47 -15.37 3.30
N ILE A 46 5.40 -14.41 2.38
CA ILE A 46 4.27 -13.48 2.27
C ILE A 46 3.20 -14.11 1.37
N SER A 47 2.03 -14.38 1.93
CA SER A 47 0.87 -14.87 1.18
C SER A 47 0.27 -13.78 0.30
N PHE A 48 -0.47 -14.18 -0.73
CA PHE A 48 -1.21 -13.26 -1.60
C PHE A 48 -2.07 -12.26 -0.82
N LYS A 49 -2.78 -12.73 0.23
CA LYS A 49 -3.62 -11.88 1.07
C LYS A 49 -2.80 -10.84 1.84
N GLU A 50 -1.65 -11.22 2.39
CA GLU A 50 -0.77 -10.30 3.11
C GLU A 50 -0.18 -9.24 2.16
N GLY A 51 0.24 -9.66 0.97
CA GLY A 51 0.70 -8.76 -0.08
C GLY A 51 -0.38 -7.78 -0.56
N PHE A 52 -1.62 -8.25 -0.66
CA PHE A 52 -2.77 -7.41 -1.01
C PHE A 52 -3.06 -6.36 0.07
N VAL A 53 -3.05 -6.74 1.35
CA VAL A 53 -3.25 -5.79 2.47
C VAL A 53 -2.13 -4.76 2.51
N TRP A 54 -0.87 -5.18 2.34
CA TRP A 54 0.27 -4.26 2.21
C TRP A 54 0.04 -3.27 1.05
N GLY A 55 -0.37 -3.79 -0.12
CA GLY A 55 -0.65 -3.00 -1.31
C GLY A 55 -1.78 -1.99 -1.10
N ILE A 56 -2.86 -2.37 -0.42
CA ILE A 56 -3.93 -1.44 -0.05
C ILE A 56 -3.36 -0.27 0.75
N ILE A 57 -2.69 -0.54 1.87
CA ILE A 57 -2.20 0.52 2.76
C ILE A 57 -1.24 1.46 2.01
N ALA A 58 -0.31 0.88 1.25
CA ALA A 58 0.67 1.64 0.46
C ALA A 58 0.00 2.50 -0.63
N MET A 59 -0.93 1.94 -1.39
CA MET A 59 -1.55 2.60 -2.54
C MET A 59 -2.59 3.63 -2.14
N TYR A 60 -3.35 3.44 -1.07
CA TYR A 60 -4.26 4.48 -0.57
C TYR A 60 -3.51 5.73 -0.13
N GLY A 61 -2.34 5.57 0.50
CA GLY A 61 -1.49 6.70 0.84
C GLY A 61 -0.84 7.34 -0.38
N HIS A 62 -0.23 6.55 -1.25
CA HIS A 62 0.42 7.03 -2.46
C HIS A 62 -0.56 7.73 -3.42
N CYS A 63 -1.72 7.12 -3.68
CA CYS A 63 -2.72 7.62 -4.62
C CYS A 63 -3.77 8.51 -3.96
N GLY A 64 -3.57 8.97 -2.71
CA GLY A 64 -4.57 9.77 -1.98
C GLY A 64 -5.00 11.04 -2.74
N GLY A 65 -4.07 11.72 -3.40
CA GLY A 65 -4.38 12.89 -4.24
C GLY A 65 -5.21 12.54 -5.48
N LEU A 66 -4.93 11.41 -6.12
CA LEU A 66 -5.72 10.90 -7.25
C LEU A 66 -7.13 10.53 -6.78
N PHE A 67 -7.24 9.81 -5.65
CA PHE A 67 -8.50 9.45 -5.03
C PHE A 67 -9.36 10.68 -4.77
N TYR A 68 -8.79 11.71 -4.14
CA TYR A 68 -9.48 12.97 -3.85
C TYR A 68 -9.96 13.67 -5.13
N SER A 69 -9.10 13.75 -6.15
CA SER A 69 -9.43 14.39 -7.43
C SER A 69 -10.58 13.68 -8.15
N LEU A 70 -10.55 12.35 -8.22
CA LEU A 70 -11.63 11.54 -8.81
C LEU A 70 -12.94 11.72 -8.05
N ALA A 71 -12.88 11.77 -6.71
CA ALA A 71 -14.05 12.00 -5.89
C ALA A 71 -14.65 13.40 -6.10
N LEU A 72 -13.84 14.42 -6.39
CA LEU A 72 -14.33 15.77 -6.73
C LEU A 72 -14.99 15.83 -8.12
N MET A 73 -14.52 15.03 -9.08
CA MET A 73 -15.07 15.00 -10.44
C MET A 73 -16.37 14.19 -10.55
N ALA A 74 -16.56 13.19 -9.68
CA ALA A 74 -17.75 12.35 -9.68
C ALA A 74 -18.99 13.07 -9.09
N GLN A 75 -20.15 12.78 -9.65
CA GLN A 75 -21.46 13.26 -9.14
C GLN A 75 -22.12 12.20 -8.26
N GLY A 76 -23.01 12.63 -7.35
CA GLY A 76 -23.79 11.76 -6.48
C GLY A 76 -23.36 11.81 -5.01
N THR A 77 -23.75 10.79 -4.24
CA THR A 77 -23.45 10.69 -2.81
C THR A 77 -21.96 10.47 -2.57
N PHE A 78 -21.48 10.77 -1.36
CA PHE A 78 -20.07 10.57 -0.99
C PHE A 78 -19.58 9.15 -1.27
N LEU A 79 -20.40 8.14 -0.96
CA LEU A 79 -20.06 6.74 -1.21
C LEU A 79 -19.83 6.47 -2.70
N VAL A 80 -20.73 6.95 -3.57
CA VAL A 80 -20.62 6.78 -5.03
C VAL A 80 -19.37 7.47 -5.57
N ARG A 81 -19.07 8.67 -5.05
CA ARG A 81 -17.89 9.46 -5.44
C ARG A 81 -16.57 8.81 -5.02
N ALA A 82 -16.56 8.08 -3.91
CA ALA A 82 -15.39 7.35 -3.42
C ALA A 82 -15.07 6.09 -4.24
N LEU A 83 -16.08 5.43 -4.82
CA LEU A 83 -15.93 4.13 -5.48
C LEU A 83 -14.82 4.09 -6.55
N PRO A 84 -14.71 5.04 -7.50
CA PRO A 84 -13.67 4.98 -8.52
C PRO A 84 -12.25 4.95 -7.91
N GLY A 85 -12.01 5.80 -6.92
CA GLY A 85 -10.72 5.81 -6.22
C GLY A 85 -10.47 4.53 -5.43
N LEU A 86 -11.51 3.97 -4.79
CA LEU A 86 -11.40 2.70 -4.07
C LEU A 86 -11.00 1.56 -5.02
N PHE A 87 -11.66 1.48 -6.19
CA PHE A 87 -11.38 0.46 -7.21
C PHE A 87 -9.97 0.58 -7.79
N VAL A 88 -9.51 1.80 -8.10
CA VAL A 88 -8.15 2.03 -8.60
C VAL A 88 -7.10 1.57 -7.57
N CYS A 89 -7.28 1.91 -6.30
CA CYS A 89 -6.35 1.49 -5.25
C CYS A 89 -6.37 -0.04 -5.05
N MET A 90 -7.55 -0.67 -5.09
CA MET A 90 -7.67 -2.13 -5.04
C MET A 90 -6.99 -2.79 -6.24
N TYR A 91 -7.15 -2.24 -7.44
CA TYR A 91 -6.49 -2.73 -8.65
C TYR A 91 -4.96 -2.65 -8.53
N PHE A 92 -4.40 -1.53 -8.08
CA PHE A 92 -2.96 -1.43 -7.83
C PHE A 92 -2.47 -2.36 -6.74
N ALA A 93 -3.25 -2.58 -5.68
CA ALA A 93 -2.92 -3.53 -4.63
C ALA A 93 -2.81 -4.99 -5.12
N LEU A 94 -3.51 -5.36 -6.20
CA LEU A 94 -3.37 -6.68 -6.82
C LEU A 94 -1.97 -6.91 -7.37
N TYR A 95 -1.30 -5.88 -7.90
CA TYR A 95 0.06 -6.01 -8.41
C TYR A 95 1.06 -6.34 -7.29
N ALA A 96 0.92 -5.69 -6.13
CA ALA A 96 1.71 -6.03 -4.96
C ALA A 96 1.45 -7.49 -4.54
N ALA A 97 0.18 -7.90 -4.45
CA ALA A 97 -0.20 -9.26 -4.10
C ALA A 97 0.38 -10.32 -5.04
N LEU A 98 0.31 -10.04 -6.36
CA LEU A 98 0.88 -10.90 -7.40
C LEU A 98 2.41 -10.97 -7.30
N TRP A 99 3.08 -9.84 -7.09
CA TRP A 99 4.53 -9.78 -6.94
C TRP A 99 5.02 -10.67 -5.79
N PHE A 100 4.41 -10.54 -4.60
CA PHE A 100 4.74 -11.40 -3.46
C PHE A 100 4.41 -12.86 -3.68
N TRP A 101 3.31 -13.15 -4.37
CA TRP A 101 2.93 -14.53 -4.69
C TRP A 101 3.90 -15.21 -5.65
N ILE A 102 4.41 -14.47 -6.64
CA ILE A 102 5.40 -14.98 -7.61
C ILE A 102 6.75 -15.21 -6.94
N LEU A 103 7.20 -14.29 -6.07
CA LEU A 103 8.49 -14.38 -5.37
C LEU A 103 8.64 -15.60 -4.46
N HIS A 104 7.53 -16.23 -4.07
CA HIS A 104 7.52 -17.36 -3.14
C HIS A 104 7.05 -18.68 -3.78
N LYS A 105 6.93 -18.73 -5.11
CA LYS A 105 6.85 -19.99 -5.88
C LYS A 105 8.23 -20.50 -6.21
#